data_AF-A0A6C0KIT1-F1
#
_entry.id   AF-A0A6C0KIT1-F1
#
_cell.length_a   1.000
_cell.length_b   1.000
_cell.length_c   1.000
_cell.angle_alpha   90.00
_cell.angle_beta   90.00
_cell.angle_gamma   90.00
#
_symmetry.space_group_name_H-M   'P 1'
#
loop_
_entity.id
_entity.type
_entity.pdbx_description
1 polymer ?
#
loop_
_entity_poly.entity_id
_entity_poly.type
_entity_poly.pdbx_seq_one_letter_code
_entity_poly.pdbx_strand_id
1 'polypeptide(L)'
;MWKNHHYLCITSWIFVLPIAYVLYKLFHHETIPTFEYVLLFLICINIGFSLLFWYDPVQESDIHIYDAFFAKLSMMTVMFYFFSRINEPIDVVVFLIILAGIMVSAYYSNYFSNIEWCCNKHIQSHGLMHLFCGAGCLYTLV
;
A
#
# COMPACT_ATOMS: atom_id res chain seq x y z
N MET A 1 -7.16 -23.43 11.24
CA MET A 1 -7.98 -23.28 10.02
C MET A 1 -7.63 -21.96 9.37
N TRP A 2 -7.22 -21.98 8.11
CA TRP A 2 -6.87 -20.78 7.37
C TRP A 2 -8.16 -20.01 7.04
N LYS A 3 -8.27 -18.75 7.48
CA LYS A 3 -9.43 -17.90 7.22
C LYS A 3 -9.14 -16.98 6.03
N ASN A 4 -10.19 -16.47 5.38
CA ASN A 4 -10.04 -15.71 4.14
C ASN A 4 -9.19 -14.44 4.31
N HIS A 5 -9.12 -13.84 5.50
CA HIS A 5 -8.28 -12.67 5.76
C HIS A 5 -6.77 -12.93 5.69
N HIS A 6 -6.29 -14.18 5.81
CA HIS A 6 -4.86 -14.47 5.59
C HIS A 6 -4.43 -14.21 4.14
N TYR A 7 -5.37 -14.11 3.20
CA TYR A 7 -5.12 -13.59 1.87
C TYR A 7 -4.50 -12.18 1.91
N LEU A 8 -4.89 -11.35 2.88
CA LEU A 8 -4.34 -10.00 3.01
C LEU A 8 -2.94 -9.99 3.59
N CYS A 9 -2.56 -10.98 4.40
CA CYS A 9 -1.15 -11.19 4.75
C CYS A 9 -0.32 -11.45 3.49
N ILE A 10 -0.84 -12.24 2.54
CA ILE A 10 -0.15 -12.53 1.28
C ILE A 10 -0.04 -11.28 0.42
N THR A 11 -1.14 -10.55 0.20
CA THR A 11 -1.10 -9.35 -0.65
C THR A 11 -0.27 -8.24 -0.04
N SER A 12 -0.12 -8.17 1.29
CA SER A 12 0.79 -7.22 1.97
C SER A 12 2.25 -7.39 1.55
N TRP A 13 2.66 -8.59 1.10
CA TRP A 13 4.01 -8.81 0.60
C TRP A 13 4.30 -8.09 -0.72
N ILE A 14 3.29 -7.58 -1.44
CA ILE A 14 3.55 -6.80 -2.67
C ILE A 14 4.36 -5.53 -2.39
N PHE A 15 4.25 -5.00 -1.17
CA PHE A 15 5.03 -3.85 -0.71
C PHE A 15 6.53 -4.14 -0.55
N VAL A 16 6.96 -5.40 -0.65
CA VAL A 16 8.40 -5.73 -0.75
C VAL A 16 8.98 -5.36 -2.11
N LEU A 17 8.19 -5.27 -3.18
CA LEU A 17 8.68 -4.87 -4.50
C LEU A 17 9.33 -3.47 -4.51
N PRO A 18 8.69 -2.39 -4.01
CA PRO A 18 9.33 -1.08 -3.91
C PRO A 18 10.57 -1.10 -2.98
N ILE A 19 10.56 -1.89 -1.90
CA ILE A 19 11.75 -2.10 -1.06
C ILE A 19 12.90 -2.68 -1.88
N ALA A 20 12.64 -3.76 -2.61
CA ALA A 20 13.64 -4.46 -3.42
C ALA A 20 14.22 -3.52 -4.49
N TYR A 21 13.41 -2.64 -5.07
CA TYR A 21 13.87 -1.66 -6.05
C TYR A 21 14.80 -0.60 -5.43
N VAL A 22 14.47 -0.05 -4.25
CA VAL A 22 15.37 0.88 -3.55
C VAL A 22 16.69 0.19 -3.17
N LEU A 23 16.63 -1.06 -2.70
CA LEU A 23 17.84 -1.85 -2.42
C LEU A 23 18.67 -2.09 -3.68
N TYR A 24 18.03 -2.37 -4.82
CA TYR A 24 18.72 -2.50 -6.10
C TYR A 24 19.52 -1.25 -6.46
N LYS A 25 18.93 -0.05 -6.29
CA LYS A 25 19.61 1.24 -6.50
C LYS A 25 20.82 1.41 -5.57
N LEU A 26 20.69 1.02 -4.29
CA LEU A 26 21.81 1.03 -3.34
C LEU A 26 22.96 0.11 -3.77
N PHE A 27 22.64 -1.12 -4.21
CA PHE A 27 23.64 -2.08 -4.67
C PHE A 27 24.38 -1.64 -5.92
N HIS A 28 23.75 -0.83 -6.77
CA HIS A 28 24.36 -0.26 -7.97
C HIS A 28 24.98 1.12 -7.73
N HIS A 29 25.13 1.54 -6.47
CA HIS A 29 25.73 2.82 -6.07
C HIS A 29 25.03 4.05 -6.66
N GLU A 30 23.73 3.95 -6.95
CA GLU A 30 22.94 5.09 -7.39
C GLU A 30 22.68 6.06 -6.23
N THR A 31 22.57 7.36 -6.54
CA THR A 31 22.23 8.36 -5.53
C THR A 31 20.73 8.28 -5.22
N ILE A 32 20.40 7.99 -3.96
CA ILE A 32 19.02 7.86 -3.51
C ILE A 32 18.57 9.17 -2.84
N PRO A 33 17.50 9.83 -3.34
CA PRO A 33 16.95 11.01 -2.69
C PRO A 33 16.50 10.71 -1.25
N THR A 34 16.68 11.66 -0.32
CA THR A 34 16.25 11.55 1.08
C THR A 34 14.79 11.10 1.22
N PHE A 35 13.93 11.56 0.32
CA PHE A 35 12.51 11.22 0.33
C PHE A 35 12.24 9.72 0.15
N GLU A 36 13.06 9.02 -0.64
CA GLU A 36 12.89 7.58 -0.85
C GLU A 36 13.25 6.76 0.38
N TYR A 37 14.18 7.25 1.23
CA TYR A 37 14.44 6.61 2.53
C TYR A 37 13.25 6.75 3.49
N VAL A 38 12.57 7.90 3.48
CA VAL A 38 11.34 8.12 4.26
C VAL A 38 10.25 7.17 3.76
N LEU A 39 10.09 7.06 2.44
CA LEU A 39 9.15 6.13 1.83
C LEU A 39 9.45 4.68 2.22
N LEU A 40 10.71 4.27 2.14
CA LEU A 40 11.16 2.92 2.50
C LEU A 40 10.80 2.59 3.96
N PHE A 41 11.10 3.52 4.88
CA PHE A 41 10.77 3.35 6.29
C PHE A 41 9.26 3.18 6.52
N LEU A 42 8.45 4.04 5.89
CA LEU A 42 6.99 3.98 5.97
C LEU A 42 6.41 2.68 5.39
N ILE A 43 6.98 2.18 4.28
CA ILE A 43 6.59 0.90 3.69
C ILE A 43 6.91 -0.26 4.64
N CYS A 44 8.08 -0.28 5.26
CA CYS A 44 8.43 -1.29 6.26
C CYS A 44 7.46 -1.31 7.44
N ILE A 45 7.09 -0.12 7.95
CA ILE A 45 6.08 0.01 9.00
C ILE A 45 4.73 -0.55 8.56
N ASN A 46 4.27 -0.19 7.36
CA ASN A 46 3.01 -0.69 6.82
C ASN A 46 2.99 -2.21 6.68
N ILE A 47 4.07 -2.84 6.17
CA ILE A 47 4.14 -4.30 6.11
C ILE A 47 4.03 -4.90 7.51
N GLY A 48 4.75 -4.35 8.48
CA GLY A 48 4.72 -4.82 9.86
C GLY A 48 3.31 -4.76 10.47
N PHE A 49 2.67 -3.58 10.46
CA PHE A 49 1.34 -3.42 11.03
C PHE A 49 0.27 -4.18 10.26
N SER A 50 0.35 -4.22 8.93
CA SER A 50 -0.63 -4.94 8.12
C SER A 50 -0.55 -6.45 8.36
N LEU A 51 0.66 -7.02 8.46
CA LEU A 51 0.83 -8.43 8.82
C LEU A 51 0.33 -8.74 10.23
N LEU A 52 0.61 -7.87 11.22
CA LEU A 52 0.14 -8.04 12.59
C LEU A 52 -1.39 -7.96 12.66
N PHE A 53 -2.00 -7.01 11.95
CA PHE A 53 -3.45 -6.83 11.92
C PHE A 53 -4.15 -7.99 11.22
N TRP A 54 -3.70 -8.37 10.02
CA TRP A 54 -4.35 -9.42 9.23
C TRP A 54 -4.10 -10.84 9.74
N TYR A 55 -3.17 -11.02 10.69
CA TYR A 55 -3.04 -12.28 11.43
C TYR A 55 -4.24 -12.56 12.34
N ASP A 56 -4.80 -11.51 12.98
CA ASP A 56 -6.03 -11.61 13.77
C ASP A 56 -6.82 -10.28 13.69
N PRO A 57 -7.66 -10.11 12.65
CA PRO A 57 -8.25 -8.81 12.33
C PRO A 57 -9.41 -8.48 13.26
N VAL A 58 -9.07 -7.92 14.42
CA VAL A 58 -10.05 -7.35 15.37
C VAL A 58 -10.33 -5.91 14.99
N GLN A 59 -11.59 -5.64 14.63
CA GLN A 59 -12.07 -4.31 14.29
C GLN A 59 -11.81 -3.33 15.45
N GLU A 60 -11.37 -2.12 15.10
CA GLU A 60 -11.06 -1.03 16.05
C GLU A 60 -10.02 -1.35 17.13
N SER A 61 -9.25 -2.43 16.98
CA SER A 61 -8.08 -2.67 17.82
C SER A 61 -6.99 -1.60 17.63
N ASP A 62 -6.10 -1.44 18.59
CA ASP A 62 -4.97 -0.50 18.48
C ASP A 62 -4.14 -0.75 17.21
N ILE A 63 -3.89 -2.02 16.88
CA ILE A 63 -3.15 -2.40 15.66
C ILE A 63 -3.93 -1.98 14.40
N HIS A 64 -5.25 -2.14 14.36
CA HIS A 64 -6.08 -1.67 13.25
C HIS A 64 -5.98 -0.14 13.07
N ILE A 65 -6.00 0.61 14.18
CA ILE A 65 -5.88 2.08 14.15
C ILE A 65 -4.50 2.49 13.64
N TYR A 66 -3.43 1.85 14.12
CA TYR A 66 -2.07 2.14 13.67
C TYR A 66 -1.86 1.76 12.20
N ASP A 67 -2.30 0.58 11.76
CA ASP A 67 -2.25 0.16 10.36
C ASP A 67 -2.96 1.18 9.45
N ALA A 68 -4.19 1.56 9.80
CA ALA A 68 -4.96 2.54 9.04
C ALA A 68 -4.30 3.94 9.01
N PHE A 69 -3.67 4.36 10.11
CA PHE A 69 -2.96 5.63 10.19
C PHE A 69 -1.72 5.64 9.29
N PHE A 70 -0.84 4.64 9.43
CA PHE A 70 0.38 4.56 8.64
C PHE A 70 0.09 4.30 7.16
N ALA A 71 -0.94 3.52 6.82
CA ALA A 71 -1.38 3.34 5.44
C ALA A 71 -1.75 4.69 4.77
N LYS A 72 -2.53 5.54 5.47
CA LYS A 72 -2.90 6.88 4.98
C LYS A 72 -1.69 7.81 4.89
N LEU A 73 -0.83 7.81 5.89
CA LEU A 73 0.39 8.62 5.90
C LEU A 73 1.29 8.25 4.70
N SER A 74 1.56 6.97 4.50
CA SER A 74 2.33 6.46 3.37
C SER A 74 1.70 6.84 2.03
N MET A 75 0.38 6.68 1.89
CA MET A 75 -0.32 7.06 0.67
C MET A 75 -0.16 8.56 0.36
N MET A 76 -0.32 9.43 1.37
CA MET A 76 -0.09 10.87 1.19
C MET A 76 1.36 11.17 0.78
N THR A 77 2.32 10.52 1.43
CA THR A 77 3.75 10.66 1.11
C THR A 77 4.06 10.21 -0.33
N VAL A 78 3.52 9.08 -0.79
CA VAL A 78 3.64 8.61 -2.18
C VAL A 78 3.05 9.65 -3.14
N MET A 79 1.86 10.18 -2.86
CA MET A 79 1.22 11.17 -3.74
C MET A 79 2.06 12.44 -3.86
N PHE A 80 2.58 12.98 -2.75
CA PHE A 80 3.47 14.15 -2.80
C PHE A 80 4.75 13.87 -3.59
N TYR A 81 5.36 12.70 -3.41
CA TYR A 81 6.56 12.33 -4.16
C TYR A 81 6.27 12.22 -5.65
N PHE A 82 5.15 11.58 -5.99
CA PHE A 82 4.70 11.45 -7.36
C PHE A 82 4.59 12.80 -8.05
N PHE A 83 3.89 13.76 -7.44
CA PHE A 83 3.76 15.11 -8.01
C PHE A 83 5.11 15.83 -8.21
N SER A 84 6.12 15.52 -7.38
CA SER A 84 7.47 16.07 -7.55
C SER A 84 8.28 15.42 -8.68
N ARG A 85 7.79 14.30 -9.24
CA ARG A 85 8.48 13.46 -10.23
C ARG A 85 7.77 13.37 -11.58
N ILE A 86 6.64 14.05 -11.75
CA ILE A 86 5.94 14.10 -13.04
C ILE A 86 6.84 14.78 -14.06
N ASN A 87 7.21 14.05 -15.11
CA ASN A 87 8.02 14.59 -16.21
C ASN A 87 7.26 14.55 -17.53
N GLU A 88 6.44 13.53 -17.74
CA GLU A 88 5.73 13.27 -19.00
C GLU A 88 4.21 13.22 -18.80
N PRO A 89 3.39 13.57 -19.82
CA PRO A 89 1.93 13.46 -19.73
C PRO A 89 1.45 12.03 -19.42
N ILE A 90 2.22 11.01 -19.82
CA ILE A 90 1.90 9.61 -19.54
C ILE A 90 1.93 9.31 -18.03
N ASP A 91 2.80 9.98 -17.26
CA ASP A 91 2.90 9.79 -15.82
C ASP A 91 1.59 10.16 -15.14
N VAL A 92 0.99 11.28 -15.56
CA VAL A 92 -0.29 11.75 -15.05
C VAL A 92 -1.40 10.73 -15.34
N VAL A 93 -1.43 10.15 -16.54
CA VAL A 93 -2.43 9.15 -16.91
C VAL A 93 -2.27 7.89 -16.06
N VAL A 94 -1.04 7.37 -15.91
CA VAL A 94 -0.76 6.19 -15.09
C VAL A 94 -1.15 6.44 -13.64
N PHE A 95 -0.80 7.61 -13.09
CA PHE A 95 -1.20 8.00 -11.74
C PHE A 95 -2.71 8.08 -11.56
N LEU A 96 -3.45 8.67 -12.50
CA LEU A 96 -4.90 8.73 -12.42
C LEU A 96 -5.54 7.34 -12.44
N ILE A 97 -4.99 6.40 -13.23
CA ILE A 97 -5.45 5.01 -13.24
C ILE A 97 -5.19 4.33 -11.89
N ILE A 98 -3.99 4.47 -11.34
CA ILE A 98 -3.63 3.91 -10.03
C ILE A 98 -4.50 4.52 -8.93
N LEU A 99 -4.65 5.84 -8.91
CA LEU A 99 -5.47 6.55 -7.94
C LEU A 99 -6.94 6.13 -8.03
N ALA A 100 -7.50 6.00 -9.24
CA ALA A 100 -8.85 5.50 -9.43
C ALA A 100 -8.98 4.05 -8.90
N GLY A 101 -7.99 3.20 -9.17
CA GLY A 101 -7.93 1.84 -8.64
C GLY A 101 -7.93 1.81 -7.10
N ILE A 102 -7.11 2.64 -6.46
CA ILE A 102 -7.07 2.79 -4.98
C ILE A 102 -8.43 3.27 -4.47
N MET A 103 -9.00 4.34 -5.04
CA MET A 103 -10.27 4.91 -4.56
C MET A 103 -11.44 3.94 -4.69
N VAL A 104 -11.56 3.25 -5.82
CA VAL A 104 -12.63 2.27 -6.06
C VAL A 104 -12.50 1.08 -5.12
N SER A 105 -11.28 0.52 -4.98
CA SER A 105 -11.03 -0.61 -4.09
C SER A 105 -11.24 -0.25 -2.61
N ALA A 106 -10.77 0.92 -2.18
CA ALA A 106 -11.01 1.44 -0.83
C ALA A 106 -12.50 1.67 -0.55
N TYR A 107 -13.24 2.22 -1.51
CA TYR A 107 -14.69 2.41 -1.40
C TYR A 107 -15.42 1.08 -1.21
N TYR A 108 -15.15 0.08 -2.05
CA TYR A 108 -15.76 -1.24 -1.92
C TYR A 108 -15.33 -1.96 -0.65
N SER A 109 -14.05 -1.87 -0.26
CA SER A 109 -13.54 -2.43 0.99
C SER A 109 -14.32 -1.88 2.18
N ASN A 110 -14.46 -0.55 2.25
CA ASN A 110 -15.21 0.11 3.30
C ASN A 110 -16.71 -0.29 3.26
N TYR A 111 -17.34 -0.25 2.09
CA TYR A 111 -18.75 -0.62 1.92
C TYR A 111 -19.05 -2.03 2.46
N PHE A 112 -18.25 -3.03 2.05
CA PHE A 112 -18.46 -4.41 2.48
C PHE A 112 -18.08 -4.63 3.96
N SER A 113 -17.06 -3.94 4.47
CA SER A 113 -16.68 -4.03 5.89
C SER A 113 -17.77 -3.52 6.85
N ASN A 114 -18.56 -2.52 6.42
CA ASN A 114 -19.68 -2.00 7.20
C ASN A 114 -20.91 -2.92 7.19
N ILE A 115 -21.02 -3.81 6.19
CA ILE A 115 -22.09 -4.82 6.14
C ILE A 115 -21.68 -6.04 6.97
N GLU A 116 -20.50 -6.58 6.70
CA GLU A 116 -19.96 -7.76 7.37
C GLU A 116 -18.43 -7.67 7.44
N TRP A 117 -17.93 -7.55 8.66
CA TRP A 117 -16.50 -7.48 8.93
C TRP A 117 -15.78 -8.73 8.39
N CYS A 118 -14.65 -8.51 7.71
CA CYS A 118 -13.86 -9.57 7.06
C CYS A 118 -14.61 -10.53 6.11
N CYS A 119 -15.74 -10.12 5.51
CA CYS A 119 -16.37 -10.92 4.46
C CYS A 119 -15.51 -11.01 3.18
N ASN A 120 -15.76 -12.00 2.32
CA ASN A 120 -14.91 -12.25 1.14
C ASN A 120 -14.78 -11.05 0.21
N LYS A 121 -15.85 -10.28 0.02
CA LYS A 121 -15.84 -9.11 -0.87
C LYS A 121 -15.01 -7.96 -0.28
N HIS A 122 -15.07 -7.76 1.04
CA HIS A 122 -14.18 -6.85 1.74
C HIS A 122 -12.73 -7.29 1.55
N ILE A 123 -12.40 -8.55 1.83
CA ILE A 123 -11.04 -9.08 1.71
C ILE A 123 -10.49 -8.95 0.27
N GLN A 124 -11.30 -9.25 -0.74
CA GLN A 124 -10.89 -9.14 -2.15
C GLN A 124 -10.63 -7.69 -2.57
N SER A 125 -11.54 -6.77 -2.21
CA SER A 125 -11.38 -5.36 -2.55
C SER A 125 -10.21 -4.72 -1.80
N HIS A 126 -9.97 -5.08 -0.55
CA HIS A 126 -8.79 -4.65 0.19
C HIS A 126 -7.50 -5.21 -0.41
N GLY A 127 -7.50 -6.47 -0.84
CA GLY A 127 -6.35 -7.06 -1.53
C GLY A 127 -6.04 -6.36 -2.85
N LEU A 128 -7.07 -5.97 -3.61
CA LEU A 128 -6.92 -5.16 -4.82
C LEU A 128 -6.35 -3.76 -4.50
N MET A 129 -6.74 -3.17 -3.37
CA MET A 129 -6.16 -1.93 -2.88
C MET A 129 -4.66 -2.07 -2.60
N HIS A 130 -4.22 -3.17 -1.96
CA HIS A 130 -2.79 -3.47 -1.80
C HIS A 130 -2.06 -3.52 -3.15
N LEU A 131 -2.67 -4.16 -4.17
CA LEU A 131 -2.07 -4.24 -5.50
C LEU A 131 -1.85 -2.86 -6.12
N PHE A 132 -2.87 -2.00 -6.13
CA PHE A 132 -2.73 -0.65 -6.68
C PHE A 132 -1.78 0.23 -5.86
N CYS A 133 -1.80 0.14 -4.53
CA CYS A 133 -0.87 0.88 -3.68
C CYS A 133 0.59 0.44 -3.92
N GLY A 134 0.84 -0.87 -4.01
CA GLY A 134 2.16 -1.42 -4.32
C GLY A 134 2.66 -1.00 -5.69
N ALA A 135 1.79 -1.08 -6.71
CA ALA A 135 2.10 -0.62 -8.06
C ALA A 135 2.40 0.90 -8.09
N GLY A 136 1.61 1.71 -7.39
CA GLY A 136 1.85 3.16 -7.25
C GLY A 136 3.18 3.49 -6.58
N CYS A 137 3.50 2.80 -5.48
CA CYS A 137 4.79 2.96 -4.81
C CYS A 137 5.95 2.62 -5.74
N LEU A 138 5.87 1.49 -6.44
CA LEU A 138 6.93 1.07 -7.37
C LEU A 138 7.06 2.04 -8.55
N TYR A 139 5.95 2.43 -9.19
CA TYR A 139 5.96 3.37 -10.31
C TYR A 139 6.59 4.70 -9.94
N THR A 140 6.31 5.20 -8.73
CA THR A 140 6.86 6.48 -8.26
C THR A 140 8.38 6.42 -8.04
N LEU A 141 8.93 5.23 -7.78
CA LEU A 141 10.36 5.05 -7.52
C LEU A 141 11.20 4.84 -8.77
N VAL A 142 10.60 4.29 -9.84
CA VAL A 142 11.20 4.04 -11.15
C VAL A 142 11.35 5.37 -11.91
#